data_AF-A0A7S2M147-F1
#
_entry.id   AF-A0A7S2M147-F1
#
_cell.length_a   1.000
_cell.length_b   1.000
_cell.length_c   1.000
_cell.angle_alpha   90.00
_cell.angle_beta   90.00
_cell.angle_gamma   90.00
#
_symmetry.space_group_name_H-M   'P 1'
#
loop_
_entity.id
_entity.type
_entity.pdbx_description
1 polymer ?
#
loop_
_entity_poly.entity_id
_entity_poly.type
_entity_poly.pdbx_seq_one_letter_code
_entity_poly.pdbx_strand_id
1 'polypeptide(L)'
;FFPRAKDLITEDDVRTWVVAALRAAMPELVRDSQDMLLFAMREHKKVLEEQTVLMRGTIEQQAAHMVRTLEMQGRTVSRLIAFGGLSSLCSFIWRDLEGHRRWQYAVAAMYGLGVVAIVKCV
;
A
#
# COMPACT_ATOMS: atom_id res chain seq x y z
N PHE A 1 -18.54 75.03 -34.90
CA PHE A 1 -19.02 73.68 -34.56
C PHE A 1 -17.81 72.82 -34.28
N PHE A 2 -17.57 72.44 -33.03
CA PHE A 2 -16.51 71.47 -32.72
C PHE A 2 -17.02 70.06 -33.04
N PRO A 3 -16.23 69.23 -33.75
CA PRO A 3 -16.61 67.86 -34.05
C PRO A 3 -16.81 67.07 -32.75
N ARG A 4 -17.82 66.19 -32.72
CA ARG A 4 -18.06 65.30 -31.57
C ARG A 4 -16.93 64.29 -31.51
N ALA A 5 -16.45 63.97 -30.30
CA ALA A 5 -15.35 63.02 -30.09
C ALA A 5 -15.56 61.65 -30.77
N LYS A 6 -16.82 61.23 -30.94
CA LYS A 6 -17.25 60.07 -31.70
C LYS A 6 -16.77 60.07 -33.16
N ASP A 7 -16.65 61.23 -33.79
CA ASP A 7 -16.28 61.37 -35.21
C ASP A 7 -14.75 61.46 -35.39
N LEU A 8 -13.99 61.58 -34.30
CA LEU A 8 -12.53 61.66 -34.28
C LEU A 8 -11.84 60.33 -33.92
N ILE A 9 -12.53 59.46 -33.19
CA ILE A 9 -11.98 58.18 -32.75
C ILE A 9 -12.43 57.11 -33.73
N THR A 10 -11.49 56.60 -34.52
CA THR A 10 -11.76 55.51 -35.47
C THR A 10 -11.65 54.16 -34.77
N GLU A 11 -12.28 53.12 -35.33
CA GLU A 11 -12.15 51.74 -34.80
C GLU A 11 -10.68 51.26 -34.80
N ASP A 12 -9.87 51.75 -35.74
CA ASP A 12 -8.44 51.45 -35.79
C ASP A 12 -7.66 52.07 -34.62
N ASP A 13 -8.05 53.26 -34.13
CA ASP A 13 -7.45 53.87 -32.94
C ASP A 13 -7.80 53.05 -31.69
N VAL A 14 -9.06 52.62 -31.57
CA VAL A 14 -9.51 51.76 -30.47
C VAL A 14 -8.75 50.43 -30.48
N ARG A 15 -8.60 49.82 -31.66
CA ARG A 15 -7.83 48.57 -31.81
C ARG A 15 -6.37 48.77 -31.42
N THR A 16 -5.77 49.89 -31.80
CA THR A 16 -4.37 50.21 -31.48
C THR A 16 -4.19 50.41 -29.97
N TRP A 17 -5.11 51.10 -29.30
CA TRP A 17 -5.08 51.27 -27.84
C TRP A 17 -5.27 49.95 -27.11
N VAL A 18 -6.21 49.11 -27.54
CA VAL A 18 -6.43 47.78 -26.94
C VAL A 18 -5.17 46.92 -27.10
N VAL A 19 -4.56 46.90 -28.29
CA VAL A 19 -3.32 46.12 -28.52
C VAL A 19 -2.15 46.67 -27.70
N ALA A 20 -2.03 47.99 -27.57
CA ALA A 20 -1.00 48.62 -26.75
C ALA A 20 -1.20 48.31 -25.25
N ALA A 21 -2.44 48.41 -24.76
CA ALA A 21 -2.82 48.06 -23.40
C ALA A 21 -2.57 46.57 -23.12
N LEU A 22 -2.92 45.69 -24.07
CA LEU A 22 -2.66 44.26 -23.94
C LEU A 22 -1.16 43.98 -23.88
N ARG A 23 -0.34 44.61 -24.74
CA ARG A 23 1.12 44.47 -24.71
C ARG A 23 1.74 44.99 -23.43
N ALA A 24 1.19 46.05 -22.85
CA ALA A 24 1.66 46.59 -21.57
C ALA A 24 1.29 45.67 -20.40
N ALA A 25 0.10 45.06 -20.41
CA ALA A 25 -0.40 44.18 -19.36
C ALA A 25 0.13 42.72 -19.45
N MET A 26 0.42 42.23 -20.66
CA MET A 26 0.89 40.85 -20.89
C MET A 26 2.10 40.44 -20.03
N PRO A 27 3.18 41.25 -19.91
CA PRO A 27 4.34 40.84 -19.12
C PRO A 27 4.04 40.70 -17.61
N GLU A 28 3.14 41.50 -17.05
CA GLU A 28 2.70 41.35 -15.66
C GLU A 28 1.86 40.08 -15.49
N LEU A 29 0.93 39.86 -16.42
CA LEU A 29 0.07 38.67 -16.40
C LEU A 29 0.88 37.36 -16.54
N VAL A 30 1.94 37.39 -17.34
CA VAL A 30 2.88 36.26 -17.47
C VAL A 30 3.70 36.06 -16.20
N ARG A 31 4.15 37.12 -15.52
CA ARG A 31 4.86 37.02 -14.24
C ARG A 31 3.96 36.43 -13.15
N ASP A 32 2.75 36.95 -13.00
CA ASP A 32 1.78 36.44 -12.01
C ASP A 32 1.46 34.97 -12.27
N SER A 33 1.28 34.59 -13.54
CA SER A 33 1.05 33.20 -13.92
C SER A 33 2.25 32.30 -13.58
N GLN A 34 3.47 32.78 -13.80
CA GLN A 34 4.70 32.05 -13.45
C GLN A 34 4.86 31.89 -11.95
N ASP A 35 4.63 32.94 -11.18
CA ASP A 35 4.72 32.91 -9.71
C ASP A 35 3.69 31.98 -9.10
N MET A 36 2.46 31.99 -9.63
CA MET A 36 1.40 31.07 -9.21
C MET A 36 1.76 29.62 -9.53
N LEU A 37 2.36 29.36 -10.69
CA LEU A 37 2.76 28.02 -11.12
C LEU A 37 3.97 27.52 -10.33
N LEU A 38 4.94 28.39 -10.01
CA LEU A 38 6.05 28.10 -9.11
C LEU A 38 5.58 27.81 -7.69
N PHE A 39 4.61 28.56 -7.19
CA PHE A 39 3.98 28.30 -5.90
C PHE A 39 3.30 26.94 -5.88
N ALA A 40 2.47 26.64 -6.89
CA ALA A 40 1.80 25.35 -7.03
C ALA A 40 2.79 24.18 -7.10
N MET A 41 3.90 24.33 -7.82
CA MET A 41 4.95 23.30 -7.88
C MET A 41 5.64 23.07 -6.53
N ARG A 42 5.92 24.13 -5.76
CA ARG A 42 6.51 24.01 -4.42
C ARG A 42 5.57 23.28 -3.48
N GLU A 43 4.28 23.63 -3.51
CA GLU A 43 3.28 22.99 -2.66
C GLU A 43 3.07 21.53 -3.04
N HIS A 44 3.00 21.21 -4.33
CA HIS A 44 2.94 19.83 -4.80
C HIS A 44 4.15 19.01 -4.37
N LYS A 45 5.35 19.58 -4.46
CA LYS A 45 6.58 18.91 -4.00
C LYS A 45 6.51 18.59 -2.51
N LYS A 46 6.06 19.55 -1.68
CA LYS A 46 5.92 19.36 -0.24
C LYS A 46 4.93 18.23 0.09
N VAL A 47 3.76 18.23 -0.54
CA VAL A 47 2.76 17.16 -0.36
C VAL A 47 3.32 15.81 -0.78
N LEU A 48 4.06 15.75 -1.89
CA LEU A 48 4.67 14.53 -2.38
C LEU A 48 5.71 13.98 -1.39
N GLU A 49 6.54 14.84 -0.82
CA GLU A 49 7.54 14.47 0.20
C GLU A 49 6.86 13.91 1.46
N GLU A 50 5.82 14.57 1.96
CA GLU A 50 5.06 14.11 3.13
C GLU A 50 4.37 12.75 2.86
N GLN A 51 3.72 12.60 1.71
CA GLN A 51 3.12 11.33 1.30
C GLN A 51 4.16 10.22 1.15
N THR A 52 5.33 10.52 0.59
CA THR A 52 6.40 9.53 0.42
C THR A 52 6.92 9.02 1.76
N VAL A 53 7.09 9.92 2.74
CA VAL A 53 7.51 9.53 4.10
C VAL A 53 6.45 8.65 4.78
N LEU A 54 5.17 9.04 4.70
CA LEU A 54 4.07 8.26 5.26
C LEU A 54 3.94 6.88 4.61
N MET A 55 4.06 6.82 3.28
CA MET A 55 3.96 5.59 2.51
C MET A 55 5.11 4.65 2.83
N ARG A 56 6.34 5.17 2.98
CA ARG A 56 7.49 4.40 3.44
C ARG A 56 7.26 3.79 4.82
N GLY A 57 6.79 4.59 5.79
CA GLY A 57 6.47 4.10 7.13
C GLY A 57 5.40 3.01 7.13
N THR A 58 4.39 3.16 6.28
CA THR A 58 3.31 2.17 6.13
C THR A 58 3.83 0.86 5.54
N ILE A 59 4.70 0.93 4.52
CA ILE A 59 5.31 -0.25 3.91
C ILE A 59 6.20 -1.00 4.91
N GLU A 60 7.02 -0.29 5.68
CA GLU A 60 7.88 -0.90 6.71
C GLU A 60 7.04 -1.63 7.78
N GLN A 61 5.94 -1.05 8.22
CA GLN A 61 5.01 -1.68 9.17
C GLN A 61 4.29 -2.88 8.56
N GLN A 62 3.79 -2.77 7.33
CA GLN A 62 3.16 -3.89 6.63
C GLN A 62 4.14 -5.05 6.42
N ALA A 63 5.37 -4.76 6.01
CA ALA A 63 6.42 -5.78 5.86
C ALA A 63 6.69 -6.49 7.20
N ALA A 64 6.82 -5.74 8.30
CA ALA A 64 7.00 -6.33 9.62
C ALA A 64 5.81 -7.22 10.04
N HIS A 65 4.58 -6.80 9.74
CA HIS A 65 3.38 -7.61 9.99
C HIS A 65 3.34 -8.86 9.12
N MET A 66 3.70 -8.76 7.84
CA MET A 66 3.74 -9.91 6.92
C MET A 66 4.77 -10.94 7.36
N VAL A 67 5.97 -10.51 7.79
CA VAL A 67 7.00 -11.43 8.31
C VAL A 67 6.49 -12.21 9.53
N ARG A 68 5.90 -11.52 10.52
CA ARG A 68 5.32 -12.20 11.70
C ARG A 68 4.19 -13.15 11.32
N THR A 69 3.37 -12.78 10.34
CA THR A 69 2.27 -13.62 9.86
C THR A 69 2.79 -14.87 9.18
N LEU A 70 3.83 -14.74 8.34
CA LEU A 70 4.49 -15.87 7.68
C LEU A 70 5.16 -16.81 8.69
N GLU A 71 5.79 -16.28 9.74
CA GLU A 71 6.34 -17.12 10.82
C GLU A 71 5.25 -17.91 11.55
N MET A 72 4.13 -17.27 11.89
CA MET A 72 3.01 -17.94 12.55
C MET A 72 2.32 -18.96 11.65
N GLN A 73 2.13 -18.63 10.36
CA GLN A 73 1.59 -19.57 9.37
C GLN A 73 2.55 -20.72 9.14
N GLY A 74 3.85 -20.48 9.04
CA GLY A 74 4.88 -21.51 8.89
C GLY A 74 4.86 -22.50 10.06
N ARG A 75 4.76 -22.02 11.30
CA ARG A 75 4.58 -22.88 12.49
C ARG A 75 3.27 -23.65 12.47
N THR A 76 2.20 -23.04 11.98
CA THR A 76 0.88 -23.70 11.91
C THR A 76 0.88 -24.81 10.86
N VAL A 77 1.48 -24.55 9.69
CA VAL A 77 1.62 -25.53 8.61
C VAL A 77 2.55 -26.67 9.01
N SER A 78 3.68 -26.38 9.67
CA SER A 78 4.59 -27.43 10.14
C SER A 78 3.93 -28.34 11.18
N ARG A 79 3.16 -27.77 12.12
CA ARG A 79 2.30 -28.54 13.04
C ARG A 79 1.33 -29.41 12.28
N LEU A 80 0.62 -28.87 11.28
CA LEU A 80 -0.38 -29.60 10.51
C LEU A 80 0.24 -30.79 9.76
N ILE A 81 1.42 -30.61 9.16
CA ILE A 81 2.18 -31.67 8.50
C ILE A 81 2.62 -32.73 9.52
N ALA A 82 3.13 -32.32 10.69
CA ALA A 82 3.53 -33.23 11.75
C ALA A 82 2.35 -34.06 12.29
N PHE A 83 1.18 -33.43 12.47
CA PHE A 83 -0.06 -34.11 12.83
C PHE A 83 -0.52 -35.11 11.76
N GLY A 84 -0.50 -34.72 10.48
CA GLY A 84 -0.84 -35.61 9.37
C GLY A 84 0.08 -36.81 9.26
N GLY A 85 1.40 -36.61 9.41
CA GLY A 85 2.39 -37.68 9.42
C GLY A 85 2.22 -38.63 10.61
N LEU A 86 2.04 -38.09 11.82
CA LEU A 86 1.81 -38.87 13.03
C LEU A 86 0.51 -39.70 12.94
N SER A 87 -0.57 -39.09 12.43
CA SER A 87 -1.86 -39.77 12.25
C SER A 87 -1.78 -40.89 11.23
N SER A 88 -1.05 -40.69 10.12
CA SER A 88 -0.83 -41.71 9.10
C SER A 88 -0.06 -42.92 9.66
N LEU A 89 1.05 -42.68 10.37
CA LEU A 89 1.83 -43.72 11.04
C LEU A 89 1.00 -44.49 12.08
N CYS A 90 0.22 -43.77 12.89
CA CYS A 90 -0.64 -44.40 13.88
C CYS A 90 -1.70 -45.29 13.23
N SER A 91 -2.31 -44.86 12.12
CA SER A 91 -3.32 -45.65 11.41
C SER A 91 -2.75 -46.93 10.80
N PHE A 92 -1.51 -46.88 10.31
CA PHE A 92 -0.82 -48.05 9.76
C PHE A 92 -0.49 -49.08 10.84
N ILE A 93 0.09 -48.62 11.95
CA ILE A 93 0.44 -49.48 13.10
C ILE A 93 -0.83 -50.05 13.74
N TRP A 94 -1.92 -49.29 13.80
CA TRP A 94 -3.18 -49.74 14.39
C TRP A 94 -3.82 -50.89 13.59
N ARG A 95 -3.77 -50.82 12.25
CA ARG A 95 -4.23 -51.90 11.36
C ARG A 95 -3.41 -53.17 11.52
N ASP A 96 -2.11 -53.05 11.76
CA ASP A 96 -1.22 -54.21 11.95
C ASP A 96 -1.39 -54.88 13.32
N LEU A 97 -1.91 -54.13 14.31
CA LEU A 97 -2.14 -54.59 15.68
C LEU A 97 -3.54 -55.17 15.96
N GLU A 98 -4.36 -55.39 14.92
CA GLU A 98 -5.74 -55.84 15.05
C GLU A 98 -5.82 -57.27 15.65
N GLY A 99 -5.88 -57.34 16.98
CA GLY A 99 -5.93 -58.60 17.76
C GLY A 99 -5.18 -58.55 19.10
N HIS A 100 -4.26 -57.62 19.30
CA HIS A 100 -3.46 -57.52 20.53
C HIS A 100 -3.89 -56.33 21.41
N ARG A 101 -4.94 -56.55 22.22
CA ARG A 101 -5.62 -55.54 23.05
C ARG A 101 -4.69 -54.77 24.01
N ARG A 102 -3.62 -55.38 24.54
CA ARG A 102 -2.62 -54.70 25.39
C ARG A 102 -1.75 -53.71 24.61
N TRP A 103 -1.36 -54.07 23.40
CA TRP A 103 -0.48 -53.25 22.58
C TRP A 103 -1.21 -52.04 21.97
N GLN A 104 -2.52 -52.16 21.73
CA GLN A 104 -3.37 -51.05 21.32
C GLN A 104 -3.39 -49.89 22.33
N TYR A 105 -3.48 -50.19 23.64
CA TYR A 105 -3.41 -49.14 24.66
C TYR A 105 -2.05 -48.44 24.72
N ALA A 106 -0.95 -49.18 24.49
CA ALA A 106 0.39 -48.61 24.45
C ALA A 106 0.58 -47.67 23.24
N VAL A 107 0.09 -48.07 22.06
CA VAL A 107 0.14 -47.23 20.85
C VAL A 107 -0.73 -45.97 21.02
N ALA A 108 -1.92 -46.08 21.62
CA ALA A 108 -2.77 -44.93 21.92
C ALA A 108 -2.10 -43.94 22.90
N ALA A 109 -1.42 -44.45 23.93
CA ALA A 109 -0.66 -43.60 24.87
C ALA A 109 0.53 -42.90 24.19
N MET A 110 1.26 -43.60 23.32
CA MET A 110 2.37 -43.02 22.55
C MET A 110 1.90 -41.97 21.54
N TYR A 111 0.76 -42.19 20.89
CA TYR A 111 0.14 -41.20 20.01
C TYR A 111 -0.29 -39.95 20.79
N GLY A 112 -0.93 -40.11 21.95
CA GLY A 112 -1.30 -39.00 22.83
C GLY A 112 -0.09 -38.17 23.28
N LEU A 113 1.01 -38.82 23.66
CA LEU A 113 2.27 -38.14 23.98
C LEU A 113 2.87 -37.43 22.76
N GLY A 114 2.83 -38.06 21.58
CA GLY A 114 3.29 -37.46 20.33
C GLY A 114 2.52 -36.18 19.96
N VAL A 115 1.19 -36.19 20.12
CA VAL A 115 0.34 -35.01 19.92
C VAL A 115 0.69 -33.89 20.90
N VAL A 116 0.86 -34.20 22.18
CA VAL A 116 1.25 -33.20 23.19
C VAL A 116 2.63 -32.61 22.89
N ALA A 117 3.58 -33.43 22.44
CA ALA A 117 4.90 -32.98 22.03
C ALA A 117 4.85 -32.04 20.81
N ILE A 118 4.02 -32.32 19.80
CA ILE A 118 3.85 -31.44 18.63
C ILE A 118 3.24 -30.10 19.03
N VAL A 119 2.28 -30.07 19.96
CA VAL A 119 1.66 -28.82 20.44
C VAL A 119 2.62 -27.99 21.30
N LYS A 120 3.51 -28.64 22.06
CA LYS A 120 4.43 -27.98 23.00
C LYS A 120 5.77 -27.58 22.38
N CYS A 121 6.30 -28.34 21.42
CA CYS A 121 7.67 -28.16 20.90
C CYS A 121 7.77 -27.54 19.50
N VAL A 122 6.72 -27.59 18.68
CA VAL A 122 6.68 -26.97 17.34
C VAL A 122 5.90 -25.67 17.42
#